data_AF-A0A535RHE7-F1
#
_entry.id   AF-A0A535RHE7-F1
#
_cell.length_a   1.000
_cell.length_b   1.000
_cell.length_c   1.000
_cell.angle_alpha   90.00
_cell.angle_beta   90.00
_cell.angle_gamma   90.00
#
_symmetry.space_group_name_H-M   'P 1'
#
loop_
_entity.id
_entity.type
_entity.pdbx_description
1 polymer ?
#
loop_
_entity_poly.entity_id
_entity_poly.type
_entity_poly.pdbx_seq_one_letter_code
_entity_poly.pdbx_strand_id
1 'polypeptide(L)'
;MRISWCLPYRPDSAPRDAGSALVALAPAIANFATSKEPTIGDTGGAYHGQFWVSAYVGGHSVRIAADTTREAVQRVVDAVGYDPKLPWRVIGNQRGRVNKLVIGDRAEPGWFAYLTKPLSAEATI
;
A
#
# COMPACT_ATOMS: atom_id res chain seq x y z
N MET A 1 15.69 -20.90 -11.84
CA MET A 1 15.84 -19.57 -12.47
C MET A 1 15.30 -18.55 -11.47
N ARG A 2 16.16 -17.95 -10.65
CA ARG A 2 15.76 -16.94 -9.65
C ARG A 2 15.58 -15.63 -10.39
N ILE A 3 14.34 -15.28 -10.69
CA ILE A 3 14.08 -14.01 -11.31
C ILE A 3 13.71 -13.04 -10.19
N SER A 4 14.59 -12.07 -9.99
CA SER A 4 14.42 -10.97 -9.05
C SER A 4 13.32 -10.05 -9.60
N TRP A 5 12.09 -10.24 -9.14
CA TRP A 5 10.91 -9.55 -9.67
C TRP A 5 10.34 -8.58 -8.64
N CYS A 6 10.87 -7.37 -8.64
CA CYS A 6 10.15 -6.12 -8.47
C CYS A 6 11.17 -5.01 -8.73
N LEU A 7 10.77 -3.99 -9.49
CA LEU A 7 11.63 -2.84 -9.74
C LEU A 7 12.11 -2.29 -8.39
N PRO A 8 13.42 -2.12 -8.18
CA PRO A 8 13.91 -1.47 -6.97
C PRO A 8 13.26 -0.09 -6.87
N TYR A 9 12.88 0.26 -5.64
CA TYR A 9 12.46 1.59 -5.21
C TYR A 9 13.04 2.70 -6.11
N ARG A 10 12.18 3.34 -6.90
CA ARG A 10 12.49 4.63 -7.55
C ARG A 10 11.55 5.70 -6.98
N PRO A 11 12.06 6.65 -6.19
CA PRO A 11 11.23 7.63 -5.51
C PRO A 11 10.43 8.55 -6.45
N ASP A 12 10.80 8.63 -7.73
CA ASP A 12 10.32 9.67 -8.66
C ASP A 12 9.39 9.17 -9.78
N SER A 13 8.98 7.89 -9.77
CA SER A 13 8.23 7.30 -10.89
C SER A 13 6.72 7.15 -10.70
N ALA A 14 6.15 7.55 -9.56
CA ALA A 14 4.70 7.51 -9.37
C ALA A 14 4.03 8.71 -10.08
N PRO A 15 3.02 8.49 -10.95
CA PRO A 15 2.24 9.58 -11.54
C PRO A 15 1.63 10.44 -10.45
N ARG A 16 1.76 11.77 -10.55
CA ARG A 16 1.23 12.74 -9.57
C ARG A 16 -0.24 13.10 -9.82
N ASP A 17 -0.84 12.52 -10.86
CA ASP A 17 -2.19 12.83 -11.28
C ASP A 17 -3.17 12.20 -10.29
N ALA A 18 -3.99 13.04 -9.67
CA ALA A 18 -4.89 12.72 -8.55
C ALA A 18 -6.11 11.85 -8.95
N GLY A 19 -5.91 10.86 -9.82
CA GLY A 19 -6.94 9.92 -10.22
C GLY A 19 -6.91 8.69 -9.32
N SER A 20 -7.80 8.65 -8.32
CA SER A 20 -8.25 7.46 -7.57
C SER A 20 -7.16 6.45 -7.18
N ALA A 21 -6.91 6.30 -5.87
CA ALA A 21 -5.92 5.41 -5.24
C ALA A 21 -5.72 4.01 -5.87
N LEU A 22 -6.77 3.45 -6.49
CA LEU A 22 -6.75 2.22 -7.28
C LEU A 22 -5.72 2.21 -8.41
N VAL A 23 -5.54 3.31 -9.16
CA VAL A 23 -4.68 3.34 -10.36
C VAL A 23 -3.21 3.15 -10.00
N ALA A 24 -2.80 3.67 -8.85
CA ALA A 24 -1.42 3.52 -8.36
C ALA A 24 -1.13 2.11 -7.81
N LEU A 25 -2.18 1.38 -7.36
CA LEU A 25 -2.07 -0.01 -6.90
C LEU A 25 -2.24 -1.03 -8.03
N ALA A 26 -2.90 -0.64 -9.12
CA ALA A 26 -3.28 -1.54 -10.22
C ALA A 26 -2.10 -2.36 -10.80
N PRO A 27 -0.88 -1.82 -10.98
CA PRO A 27 0.25 -2.63 -11.46
C PRO A 27 0.73 -3.65 -10.43
N ALA A 28 0.71 -3.29 -9.14
CA ALA A 28 1.05 -4.21 -8.06
C ALA A 28 -0.01 -5.33 -7.95
N ILE A 29 -1.29 -4.99 -8.08
CA ILE A 29 -2.43 -5.92 -8.09
C ILE A 29 -2.39 -6.85 -9.31
N ALA A 30 -2.16 -6.30 -10.52
CA ALA A 30 -2.11 -7.06 -11.77
C ALA A 30 -0.91 -8.02 -11.80
N ASN A 31 0.27 -7.61 -11.31
CA ASN A 31 1.41 -8.52 -11.18
C ASN A 31 1.18 -9.57 -10.09
N PHE A 32 0.53 -9.19 -8.98
CA PHE A 32 0.24 -10.10 -7.87
C PHE A 32 -0.76 -11.20 -8.22
N ALA A 33 -1.72 -10.91 -9.12
CA ALA A 33 -2.66 -11.89 -9.65
C ALA A 33 -1.98 -13.08 -10.36
N THR A 34 -0.71 -12.94 -10.75
CA THR A 34 0.05 -13.99 -11.44
C THR A 34 1.07 -14.71 -10.55
N SER A 35 1.32 -14.21 -9.34
CA SER A 35 2.27 -14.75 -8.37
C SER A 35 1.59 -15.67 -7.34
N LYS A 36 2.31 -16.63 -6.75
CA LYS A 36 1.87 -17.49 -5.63
C LYS A 36 2.48 -17.11 -4.28
N GLU A 37 3.24 -16.03 -4.21
CA GLU A 37 3.92 -15.61 -2.99
C GLU A 37 2.92 -15.14 -1.90
N PRO A 38 3.22 -15.40 -0.61
CA PRO A 38 2.33 -15.06 0.51
C PRO A 38 2.28 -13.55 0.81
N THR A 39 3.30 -12.80 0.41
CA THR A 39 3.42 -11.35 0.59
C THR A 39 3.71 -10.68 -0.75
N ILE A 40 3.53 -9.35 -0.81
CA ILE A 40 3.76 -8.59 -2.06
C ILE A 40 5.24 -8.47 -2.46
N GLY A 41 6.16 -8.79 -1.56
CA GLY A 41 7.59 -8.83 -1.83
C GLY A 41 8.33 -9.87 -1.01
N ASP A 42 9.59 -10.11 -1.38
CA ASP A 42 10.50 -10.95 -0.60
C ASP A 42 10.91 -10.21 0.68
N THR A 43 10.57 -10.78 1.84
CA THR A 43 10.91 -10.22 3.14
C THR A 43 12.35 -10.52 3.56
N GLY A 44 13.08 -11.37 2.82
CA GLY A 44 14.47 -11.72 3.11
C GLY A 44 14.68 -12.35 4.49
N GLY A 45 13.62 -12.89 5.09
CA GLY A 45 13.64 -13.42 6.47
C GLY A 45 13.50 -12.36 7.57
N ALA A 46 13.51 -11.07 7.24
CA ALA A 46 13.27 -9.98 8.18
C ALA A 46 12.05 -9.16 7.75
N TYR A 47 10.94 -9.36 8.46
CA TYR A 47 9.93 -8.31 8.60
C TYR A 47 10.64 -7.02 9.09
N HIS A 48 10.09 -5.82 8.89
CA HIS A 48 10.64 -4.52 9.34
C HIS A 48 11.40 -3.65 8.31
N GLY A 49 10.74 -3.24 7.21
CA GLY A 49 11.00 -1.91 6.65
C GLY A 49 11.40 -1.80 5.18
N GLN A 50 11.34 -2.90 4.42
CA GLN A 50 11.38 -2.77 2.96
C GLN A 50 10.03 -2.34 2.41
N PHE A 51 10.04 -1.33 1.53
CA PHE A 51 8.88 -0.85 0.80
C PHE A 51 9.07 -1.16 -0.68
N TRP A 52 8.09 -1.82 -1.29
CA TRP A 52 8.19 -2.30 -2.67
C TRP A 52 7.24 -1.57 -3.62
N VAL A 53 6.12 -1.05 -3.11
CA VAL A 53 5.16 -0.28 -3.91
C VAL A 53 5.16 1.17 -3.44
N SER A 54 5.18 2.09 -4.40
CA SER A 54 4.97 3.52 -4.17
C SER A 54 3.70 3.95 -4.91
N ALA A 55 2.89 4.74 -4.24
CA ALA A 55 1.61 5.22 -4.75
C ALA A 55 1.40 6.69 -4.38
N TYR A 56 0.46 7.34 -5.07
CA TYR A 56 -0.03 8.67 -4.72
C TYR A 56 -1.53 8.58 -4.46
N VAL A 57 -1.95 8.92 -3.24
CA VAL A 57 -3.33 8.77 -2.76
C VAL A 57 -3.72 10.08 -2.08
N GLY A 58 -4.83 10.70 -2.50
CA GLY A 58 -5.36 11.90 -1.85
C GLY A 58 -4.38 13.08 -1.76
N GLY A 59 -3.43 13.20 -2.70
CA GLY A 59 -2.38 14.23 -2.63
C GLY A 59 -1.14 13.84 -1.78
N HIS A 60 -1.08 12.60 -1.30
CA HIS A 60 0.01 12.12 -0.44
C HIS A 60 0.80 10.97 -1.08
N SER A 61 2.12 11.02 -0.92
CA SER A 61 2.99 9.89 -1.27
C SER A 61 2.85 8.77 -0.24
N VAL A 62 2.56 7.57 -0.73
CA VAL A 62 2.31 6.37 0.06
C VAL A 62 3.31 5.29 -0.33
N ARG A 63 3.75 4.51 0.65
CA ARG A 63 4.59 3.32 0.46
C ARG A 63 3.93 2.11 1.08
N ILE A 64 4.03 0.97 0.42
CA ILE A 64 3.49 -0.30 0.91
C ILE A 64 4.66 -1.23 1.22
N ALA A 65 4.65 -1.74 2.43
CA ALA A 65 5.71 -2.61 2.93
C ALA A 65 5.64 -3.99 2.29
N ALA A 66 6.80 -4.59 2.03
CA ALA A 66 6.96 -5.87 1.35
C ALA A 66 6.22 -7.02 2.07
N ASP A 67 6.06 -6.91 3.38
CA ASP A 67 5.35 -7.85 4.26
C ASP A 67 3.83 -7.71 4.25
N THR A 68 3.27 -6.85 3.39
CA THR A 68 1.82 -6.80 3.16
C THR A 68 1.35 -8.14 2.60
N THR A 69 0.35 -8.75 3.24
CA THR A 69 -0.08 -10.11 2.93
C THR A 69 -1.02 -10.16 1.73
N ARG A 70 -1.05 -11.33 1.08
CA ARG A 70 -1.96 -11.65 -0.02
C ARG A 70 -3.41 -11.33 0.29
N GLU A 71 -3.87 -11.79 1.43
CA GLU A 71 -5.26 -11.67 1.85
C GLU A 71 -5.63 -10.21 2.12
N ALA A 72 -4.68 -9.40 2.60
CA ALA A 72 -4.89 -7.98 2.82
C ALA A 72 -5.01 -7.21 1.50
N VAL A 73 -4.16 -7.52 0.52
CA VAL A 73 -4.29 -6.95 -0.83
C VAL A 73 -5.63 -7.33 -1.46
N GLN A 74 -6.02 -8.60 -1.39
CA GLN A 74 -7.28 -9.05 -1.99
C GLN A 74 -8.48 -8.34 -1.38
N ARG A 75 -8.55 -8.23 -0.05
CA ARG A 75 -9.61 -7.48 0.65
C ARG A 75 -9.68 -6.02 0.19
N VAL A 76 -8.54 -5.37 0.03
CA VAL A 76 -8.46 -4.00 -0.50
C VAL A 76 -9.00 -3.94 -1.93
N VAL A 77 -8.56 -4.84 -2.81
CA VAL A 77 -9.01 -4.89 -4.21
C VAL A 77 -10.52 -5.10 -4.29
N ASP A 78 -11.05 -6.06 -3.55
CA ASP A 78 -12.47 -6.36 -3.53
C ASP A 78 -13.29 -5.17 -3.02
N ALA A 79 -12.83 -4.52 -1.94
CA ALA A 79 -13.51 -3.35 -1.37
C ALA A 79 -13.57 -2.20 -2.38
N VAL A 80 -12.44 -1.83 -3.00
CA VAL A 80 -12.43 -0.72 -3.95
C VAL A 80 -13.06 -1.10 -5.30
N GLY A 81 -13.04 -2.38 -5.68
CA GLY A 81 -13.79 -2.89 -6.84
C GLY A 81 -15.30 -2.82 -6.64
N TYR A 82 -15.78 -3.01 -5.40
CA TYR A 82 -17.17 -2.83 -5.02
C TYR A 82 -17.57 -1.35 -4.99
N ASP A 83 -16.75 -0.50 -4.36
CA ASP A 83 -16.98 0.95 -4.31
C ASP A 83 -15.66 1.74 -4.54
N PRO A 84 -15.46 2.26 -5.76
CA PRO A 84 -14.28 3.05 -6.09
C PRO A 84 -14.15 4.38 -5.33
N LYS A 85 -15.23 4.84 -4.67
CA LYS A 85 -15.27 6.09 -3.91
C LYS A 85 -15.05 5.88 -2.41
N LEU A 86 -14.74 4.65 -1.98
CA LEU A 86 -14.43 4.38 -0.58
C LEU A 86 -13.35 5.33 -0.05
N PRO A 87 -13.61 6.02 1.07
CA PRO A 87 -12.66 6.97 1.63
C PRO A 87 -11.43 6.24 2.15
N TRP A 88 -10.25 6.82 1.86
CA TRP A 88 -9.01 6.39 2.50
C TRP A 88 -8.83 7.17 3.79
N ARG A 89 -8.32 6.50 4.83
CA ARG A 89 -8.09 7.14 6.11
C ARG A 89 -6.65 6.94 6.55
N VAL A 90 -6.08 8.00 7.11
CA VAL A 90 -4.75 7.99 7.72
C VAL A 90 -4.94 7.95 9.23
N ILE A 91 -4.45 6.89 9.86
CA ILE A 91 -4.56 6.64 11.29
C ILE A 91 -3.19 6.57 11.97
N GLY A 92 -3.19 6.62 13.30
CA GLY A 92 -2.02 6.36 14.13
C GLY A 92 -1.44 4.96 13.89
N ASN A 93 -0.11 4.87 13.72
CA ASN A 93 0.59 3.59 13.74
C ASN A 93 0.98 3.20 15.18
N GLN A 94 1.46 1.96 15.36
CA GLN A 94 1.87 1.44 16.67
C GLN A 94 3.02 2.21 17.33
N ARG A 95 3.73 3.06 16.58
CA ARG A 95 4.83 3.91 17.05
C ARG A 95 4.39 5.37 17.28
N GLY A 96 3.08 5.64 17.29
CA GLY A 96 2.51 6.96 17.56
C GLY A 96 2.57 7.96 16.39
N ARG A 97 3.01 7.55 15.19
CA ARG A 97 2.99 8.45 14.01
C ARG A 97 1.66 8.29 13.27
N VAL A 98 1.01 9.41 12.94
CA VAL A 98 -0.20 9.39 12.11
C VAL A 98 0.19 9.29 10.65
N ASN A 99 0.43 8.06 10.20
CA ASN A 99 0.84 7.82 8.82
C ASN A 99 0.36 6.48 8.25
N LYS A 100 -0.39 5.65 9.00
CA LYS A 100 -0.86 4.36 8.47
C LYS A 100 -2.09 4.60 7.61
N LEU A 101 -2.03 4.17 6.35
CA LEU A 101 -3.13 4.29 5.41
C LEU A 101 -4.02 3.06 5.45
N VAL A 102 -5.33 3.25 5.59
CA VAL A 102 -6.34 2.19 5.62
C VAL A 102 -7.54 2.57 4.75
N ILE A 103 -8.36 1.57 4.40
CA ILE A 103 -9.64 1.80 3.73
C ILE A 103 -10.73 1.91 4.79
N GLY A 104 -11.55 2.95 4.74
CA GLY A 104 -12.55 3.22 5.76
C GLY A 104 -11.92 3.53 7.13
N ASP A 105 -12.48 2.95 8.20
CA ASP A 105 -12.18 3.40 9.57
C ASP A 105 -11.28 2.47 10.39
N ARG A 106 -10.81 1.35 9.81
CA ARG A 106 -10.14 0.30 10.60
C ARG A 106 -8.82 -0.16 10.00
N ALA A 107 -7.90 -0.50 10.89
CA ALA A 107 -6.67 -1.19 10.52
C ALA A 107 -6.99 -2.61 10.04
N GLU A 108 -6.67 -2.88 8.79
CA GLU A 108 -6.75 -4.22 8.21
C GLU A 108 -5.53 -5.08 8.63
N PRO A 109 -5.74 -6.29 9.18
CA PRO A 109 -4.64 -7.22 9.45
C PRO A 109 -3.90 -7.60 8.17
N GLY A 110 -2.57 -7.59 8.23
CA GLY A 110 -1.70 -7.86 7.07
C GLY A 110 -1.57 -6.69 6.09
N TRP A 111 -2.23 -5.55 6.33
CA TRP A 111 -2.11 -4.34 5.51
C TRP A 111 -1.10 -3.35 6.10
N PHE A 112 -0.04 -3.08 5.35
CA PHE A 112 1.07 -2.23 5.78
C PHE A 112 1.37 -1.14 4.75
N ALA A 113 0.44 -0.18 4.60
CA ALA A 113 0.61 1.01 3.80
C ALA A 113 0.82 2.24 4.68
N TYR A 114 1.75 3.12 4.27
CA TYR A 114 2.12 4.29 5.06
C TYR A 114 2.39 5.52 4.20
N LEU A 115 1.96 6.69 4.67
CA LEU A 115 2.43 7.96 4.15
C LEU A 115 3.92 8.14 4.45
N THR A 116 4.64 8.73 3.49
CA THR A 116 6.05 9.09 3.67
C THR A 116 6.21 10.27 4.62
N LYS A 117 5.24 11.18 4.65
CA LYS A 117 5.15 12.31 5.57
C LYS A 117 3.95 12.10 6.50
N PRO A 118 4.17 11.94 7.83
CA PRO A 118 3.08 11.84 8.78
C PRO A 118 2.20 13.10 8.79
N LEU A 119 0.92 12.94 9.10
CA LEU A 119 0.00 14.02 9.39
C LEU A 119 0.10 14.44 10.86
N SER A 120 -0.44 15.62 11.19
CA SER A 120 -0.57 16.09 12.56
C SER A 120 -1.73 15.43 13.32
N ALA A 121 -2.76 14.99 12.61
CA ALA A 121 -3.95 14.33 13.15
C ALA A 121 -4.50 13.32 12.14
N GLU A 122 -5.30 12.36 12.63
CA GLU A 122 -5.97 11.39 11.75
C GLU A 122 -6.94 12.10 10.81
N ALA A 123 -6.99 11.67 9.56
CA ALA A 123 -7.80 12.33 8.54
C ALA A 123 -8.23 11.37 7.43
N THR A 124 -9.35 11.69 6.79
CA THR A 124 -9.74 11.11 5.51
C THR A 124 -9.05 11.89 4.38
N ILE A 125 -8.51 11.17 3.39
CA ILE A 125 -7.78 11.73 2.24
C ILE A 125 -8.29 11.19 0.90
#